data_AF-A0A960SI08-F1
#
_entry.id   AF-A0A960SI08-F1
#
_cell.length_a   1.000
_cell.length_b   1.000
_cell.length_c   1.000
_cell.angle_alpha   90.00
_cell.angle_beta   90.00
_cell.angle_gamma   90.00
#
_symmetry.space_group_name_H-M   'P 1'
#
loop_
_entity.id
_entity.type
_entity.pdbx_description
1 polymer ?
#
loop_
_entity_poly.entity_id
_entity_poly.type
_entity_poly.pdbx_seq_one_letter_code
_entity_poly.pdbx_strand_id
1 'polypeptide(L)'
;MNRPCYRLMGVVFVLVNSIAFAIEGDLKDLGLLDVTQAPYFADPSGVNDSTEALQRAVNNARDQDMVCFFPSGTYLISDTLSCEQEVKKLDRPRFTDRDRQSWWNKDQTLLLLGSTRGTRPVLKLTPEARGFDDPEKPKYAVYIWAQTRNDAPGKTEPEWGKEQPNISFNHLFKGIDIDIRGHTGAIGIRHSGSQGSTLQDSTILAEDAFAGMSNCPGQGGGTYNIEVRGGRYGILLDRDSRFPILVSCQFNGQTEANVRYGKSGGQMPSLWTGCVFEPAGKTVFEFTPNTSIAGISLVDCMVETPRGGLLVQSEKRANVYVENTWMRGLRTIQTSGDVSVPPNWSRIIRYSVHNEGGRHMINGSIVKDEILELAKKPEVPDKTTLLKKHYRPGPSFEDPGVVHVRDFGAGGDGKTDDTAAFQKAINSAEKIYISPGRYALTGILKLKKNTQLIGLSRAVTRIGDLASRGGPSAGSGGQATFVLSTPDAVDAAPGLWFLAVGGEVDWRSSQGTSMLTSGRFALSGHGGGKLYGVMAMGRPLTLKHIKTPTAFYALNVERVVSNPQSLIENSSHIRIYFFKVEAGSISRENAGDGNTPCMINDSNDIR
;
A
#
# COMPACT_ATOMS: atom_id res chain seq x y z
N MET A 1 -55.97 17.76 59.07
CA MET A 1 -55.25 19.00 59.44
C MET A 1 -53.78 18.66 59.65
N ASN A 2 -52.91 19.41 58.98
CA ASN A 2 -51.56 19.80 59.39
C ASN A 2 -50.36 18.80 59.39
N ARG A 3 -49.30 19.28 58.68
CA ARG A 3 -47.83 19.14 58.87
C ARG A 3 -47.06 18.19 57.91
N PRO A 4 -45.76 18.44 57.62
CA PRO A 4 -45.23 19.56 56.82
C PRO A 4 -44.14 19.12 55.78
N CYS A 5 -43.71 20.08 54.96
CA CYS A 5 -42.62 19.98 53.97
C CYS A 5 -41.26 19.52 54.53
N TYR A 6 -40.57 18.66 53.76
CA TYR A 6 -39.11 18.66 53.63
C TYR A 6 -38.70 18.68 52.15
N ARG A 7 -37.73 19.53 51.85
CA ARG A 7 -37.20 19.91 50.54
C ARG A 7 -36.09 18.93 50.16
N LEU A 8 -36.26 18.13 49.09
CA LEU A 8 -35.17 17.35 48.50
C LEU A 8 -34.49 18.18 47.39
N MET A 9 -33.19 18.42 47.53
CA MET A 9 -32.31 18.87 46.44
C MET A 9 -32.15 17.72 45.45
N GLY A 10 -32.66 17.89 44.22
CA GLY A 10 -32.41 16.99 43.11
C GLY A 10 -31.03 17.23 42.51
N VAL A 11 -30.15 16.24 42.61
CA VAL A 11 -28.94 16.13 41.78
C VAL A 11 -29.38 15.57 40.42
N VAL A 12 -29.31 16.38 39.38
CA VAL A 12 -29.53 15.95 38.00
C VAL A 12 -28.24 15.29 37.50
N PHE A 13 -28.24 13.95 37.44
CA PHE A 13 -27.29 13.22 36.60
C PHE A 13 -27.70 13.43 35.15
N VAL A 14 -26.92 14.20 34.40
CA VAL A 14 -27.04 14.25 32.94
C VAL A 14 -26.40 12.98 32.39
N LEU A 15 -27.23 11.98 32.09
CA LEU A 15 -26.87 10.86 31.22
C LEU A 15 -26.63 11.44 29.81
N VAL A 16 -25.36 11.57 29.43
CA VAL A 16 -24.98 11.80 28.04
C VAL A 16 -25.15 10.47 27.31
N ASN A 17 -26.34 10.23 26.77
CA ASN A 17 -26.55 9.16 25.80
C ASN A 17 -25.79 9.55 24.52
N SER A 18 -24.66 8.90 24.29
CA SER A 18 -23.94 8.89 23.01
C SER A 18 -24.80 8.19 21.96
N ILE A 19 -25.67 8.96 21.31
CA ILE A 19 -26.30 8.55 20.06
C ILE A 19 -25.18 8.53 19.01
N ALA A 20 -24.83 7.34 18.54
CA ALA A 20 -23.94 7.18 17.41
C ALA A 20 -24.65 7.73 16.17
N PHE A 21 -24.27 8.92 15.72
CA PHE A 21 -24.64 9.39 14.38
C PHE A 21 -23.85 8.54 13.37
N ALA A 22 -24.54 7.73 12.57
CA ALA A 22 -23.99 7.26 11.32
C ALA A 22 -24.03 8.42 10.32
N ILE A 23 -23.08 8.49 9.38
CA ILE A 23 -23.19 9.43 8.27
C ILE A 23 -24.47 9.07 7.48
N GLU A 24 -25.47 9.95 7.53
CA GLU A 24 -26.69 9.90 6.74
C GLU A 24 -26.51 10.83 5.53
N GLY A 25 -26.54 10.28 4.32
CA GLY A 25 -26.37 11.04 3.08
C GLY A 25 -26.28 10.14 1.85
N ASP A 26 -26.51 10.71 0.67
CA ASP A 26 -26.24 10.03 -0.59
C ASP A 26 -24.73 9.75 -0.69
N LEU A 27 -24.34 8.49 -0.96
CA LEU A 27 -22.94 8.09 -1.14
C LEU A 27 -22.23 8.98 -2.18
N LYS A 28 -22.99 9.50 -3.16
CA LYS A 28 -22.48 10.44 -4.15
C LYS A 28 -21.96 11.73 -3.53
N ASP A 29 -22.66 12.29 -2.54
CA ASP A 29 -22.23 13.51 -1.85
C ASP A 29 -20.98 13.28 -0.98
N LEU A 30 -20.74 12.02 -0.62
CA LEU A 30 -19.52 11.55 0.05
C LEU A 30 -18.39 11.24 -0.95
N GLY A 31 -18.61 11.36 -2.26
CA GLY A 31 -17.61 11.10 -3.29
C GLY A 31 -17.48 9.63 -3.71
N LEU A 32 -18.50 8.83 -3.45
CA LEU A 32 -18.57 7.41 -3.81
C LEU A 32 -19.68 7.17 -4.85
N LEU A 33 -19.39 6.36 -5.86
CA LEU A 33 -20.38 5.84 -6.82
C LEU A 33 -20.71 4.40 -6.44
N ASP A 34 -21.91 4.19 -5.92
CA ASP A 34 -22.44 2.87 -5.59
C ASP A 34 -22.79 2.09 -6.86
N VAL A 35 -22.12 0.96 -7.06
CA VAL A 35 -22.31 0.10 -8.24
C VAL A 35 -23.73 -0.49 -8.35
N THR A 36 -24.47 -0.58 -7.25
CA THR A 36 -25.84 -1.14 -7.21
C THR A 36 -26.92 -0.12 -7.57
N GLN A 37 -26.59 1.17 -7.50
CA GLN A 37 -27.53 2.24 -7.75
C GLN A 37 -27.57 2.64 -9.22
N ALA A 38 -28.59 3.44 -9.57
CA ALA A 38 -28.70 4.02 -10.91
C ALA A 38 -27.45 4.87 -11.23
N PRO A 39 -26.91 4.80 -12.46
CA PRO A 39 -27.44 4.09 -13.64
C PRO A 39 -26.84 2.69 -13.86
N TYR A 40 -26.11 2.13 -12.90
CA TYR A 40 -25.31 0.91 -13.11
C TYR A 40 -26.11 -0.35 -12.86
N PHE A 41 -26.82 -0.40 -11.72
CA PHE A 41 -27.65 -1.53 -11.30
C PHE A 41 -26.91 -2.88 -11.31
N ALA A 42 -25.63 -2.88 -10.88
CA ALA A 42 -24.91 -4.13 -10.69
C ALA A 42 -25.64 -4.99 -9.64
N ASP A 43 -25.77 -6.29 -9.90
CA ASP A 43 -26.50 -7.21 -9.06
C ASP A 43 -25.60 -7.76 -7.94
N PRO A 44 -25.85 -7.40 -6.65
CA PRO A 44 -25.07 -7.90 -5.53
C PRO A 44 -25.52 -9.27 -5.03
N SER A 45 -26.55 -9.89 -5.63
CA SER A 45 -27.14 -11.15 -5.14
C SER A 45 -26.36 -12.39 -5.56
N GLY A 46 -25.44 -12.27 -6.52
CA GLY A 46 -24.70 -13.40 -7.08
C GLY A 46 -25.52 -14.23 -8.07
N VAL A 47 -26.58 -13.65 -8.65
CA VAL A 47 -27.46 -14.33 -9.62
C VAL A 47 -27.22 -13.84 -11.04
N ASN A 48 -27.25 -12.54 -11.29
CA ASN A 48 -27.08 -11.98 -12.62
C ASN A 48 -25.64 -11.51 -12.86
N ASP A 49 -25.21 -11.66 -14.11
CA ASP A 49 -23.94 -11.12 -14.57
C ASP A 49 -23.92 -9.59 -14.44
N SER A 50 -22.90 -9.07 -13.75
CA SER A 50 -22.71 -7.66 -13.49
C SER A 50 -21.52 -7.06 -14.25
N THR A 51 -20.85 -7.80 -15.13
CA THR A 51 -19.64 -7.35 -15.84
C THR A 51 -19.83 -6.00 -16.52
N GLU A 52 -20.86 -5.84 -17.35
CA GLU A 52 -21.08 -4.58 -18.06
C GLU A 52 -21.45 -3.43 -17.12
N ALA A 53 -22.28 -3.71 -16.10
CA ALA A 53 -22.68 -2.71 -15.10
C ALA A 53 -21.48 -2.20 -14.31
N LEU A 54 -20.64 -3.12 -13.82
CA LEU A 54 -19.42 -2.82 -13.09
C LEU A 54 -18.40 -2.10 -13.98
N GLN A 55 -18.23 -2.52 -15.23
CA GLN A 55 -17.32 -1.85 -16.16
C GLN A 55 -17.72 -0.40 -16.40
N ARG A 56 -19.02 -0.13 -16.56
CA ARG A 56 -19.54 1.25 -16.64
C ARG A 56 -19.30 2.03 -15.35
N ALA A 57 -19.51 1.41 -14.19
CA ALA A 57 -19.30 2.07 -12.90
C ALA A 57 -17.84 2.43 -12.66
N VAL A 58 -16.90 1.51 -12.94
CA VAL A 58 -15.45 1.74 -12.85
C VAL A 58 -15.02 2.89 -13.76
N ASN A 59 -15.43 2.88 -15.02
CA ASN A 59 -15.08 3.93 -15.98
C ASN A 59 -15.63 5.29 -15.54
N ASN A 60 -16.89 5.33 -15.10
CA ASN A 60 -17.54 6.56 -14.70
C ASN A 60 -16.97 7.13 -13.40
N ALA A 61 -16.65 6.27 -12.42
CA ALA A 61 -15.97 6.67 -11.19
C ALA A 61 -14.63 7.32 -11.49
N ARG A 62 -13.80 6.67 -12.33
CA ARG A 62 -12.54 7.25 -12.82
C ARG A 62 -12.77 8.60 -13.47
N ASP A 63 -13.70 8.69 -14.42
CA ASP A 63 -13.92 9.90 -15.22
C ASP A 63 -14.45 11.09 -14.40
N GLN A 64 -15.10 10.81 -13.27
CA GLN A 64 -15.62 11.81 -12.33
C GLN A 64 -14.71 12.07 -11.11
N ASP A 65 -13.50 11.49 -11.05
CA ASP A 65 -12.62 11.56 -9.87
C ASP A 65 -13.31 11.07 -8.57
N MET A 66 -14.18 10.07 -8.70
CA MET A 66 -14.93 9.44 -7.61
C MET A 66 -14.42 8.03 -7.30
N VAL A 67 -14.81 7.52 -6.13
CA VAL A 67 -14.53 6.13 -5.74
C VAL A 67 -15.62 5.20 -6.25
N CYS A 68 -15.24 4.17 -7.00
CA CYS A 68 -16.13 3.06 -7.36
C CYS A 68 -16.36 2.20 -6.11
N PHE A 69 -17.56 2.26 -5.56
CA PHE A 69 -17.90 1.68 -4.26
C PHE A 69 -18.76 0.42 -4.41
N PHE A 70 -18.35 -0.64 -3.72
CA PHE A 70 -19.01 -1.94 -3.75
C PHE A 70 -19.68 -2.22 -2.40
N PRO A 71 -21.01 -2.06 -2.27
CA PRO A 71 -21.75 -2.58 -1.12
C PRO A 71 -21.56 -4.09 -0.95
N SER A 72 -21.81 -4.61 0.25
CA SER A 72 -21.82 -6.06 0.51
C SER A 72 -22.66 -6.81 -0.53
N GLY A 73 -22.09 -7.88 -1.08
CA GLY A 73 -22.74 -8.66 -2.11
C GLY A 73 -21.76 -9.58 -2.82
N THR A 74 -22.30 -10.48 -3.63
CA THR A 74 -21.53 -11.23 -4.63
C THR A 74 -21.92 -10.69 -6.00
N TYR A 75 -20.95 -10.20 -6.74
CA TYR A 75 -21.16 -9.68 -8.09
C TYR A 75 -20.54 -10.68 -9.07
N LEU A 76 -21.38 -11.29 -9.89
CA LEU A 76 -20.90 -12.19 -10.93
C LEU A 76 -20.25 -11.40 -12.06
N ILE A 77 -19.13 -11.90 -12.57
CA ILE A 77 -18.46 -11.38 -13.76
C ILE A 77 -18.14 -12.52 -14.74
N SER A 78 -18.47 -12.37 -16.02
CA SER A 78 -18.11 -13.34 -17.08
C SER A 78 -16.88 -12.94 -17.90
N ASP A 79 -16.42 -11.69 -17.76
CA ASP A 79 -15.23 -11.16 -18.42
C ASP A 79 -14.37 -10.29 -17.48
N THR A 80 -13.16 -9.98 -17.92
CA THR A 80 -12.21 -9.11 -17.24
C THR A 80 -12.82 -7.75 -16.94
N LEU A 81 -12.78 -7.34 -15.67
CA LEU A 81 -13.02 -5.96 -15.28
C LEU A 81 -11.74 -5.14 -15.53
N SER A 82 -11.70 -4.41 -16.63
CA SER A 82 -10.55 -3.60 -17.05
C SER A 82 -10.63 -2.21 -16.43
N CYS A 83 -9.68 -1.92 -15.55
CA CYS A 83 -9.53 -0.63 -14.87
C CYS A 83 -8.35 0.09 -15.53
N GLU A 84 -8.64 0.89 -16.55
CA GLU A 84 -7.62 1.58 -17.36
C GLU A 84 -7.44 3.04 -16.95
N GLN A 85 -6.21 3.44 -16.61
CA GLN A 85 -5.82 4.84 -16.60
C GLN A 85 -5.52 5.29 -18.03
N GLU A 86 -6.34 6.21 -18.51
CA GLU A 86 -6.25 6.70 -19.89
C GLU A 86 -5.16 7.75 -20.09
N VAL A 87 -4.87 8.03 -21.36
CA VAL A 87 -3.98 9.09 -21.80
C VAL A 87 -4.76 10.14 -22.60
N LYS A 88 -4.24 11.37 -22.61
CA LYS A 88 -4.74 12.50 -23.42
C LYS A 88 -3.65 13.00 -24.35
N LYS A 89 -4.06 13.41 -25.54
CA LYS A 89 -3.16 14.05 -26.50
C LYS A 89 -2.75 15.42 -25.98
N LEU A 90 -1.49 15.76 -26.17
CA LEU A 90 -0.96 17.08 -25.80
C LEU A 90 -1.07 18.05 -26.97
N ASP A 91 -1.43 19.30 -26.69
CA ASP A 91 -1.40 20.38 -27.70
C ASP A 91 0.01 20.57 -28.28
N ARG A 92 1.02 20.37 -27.43
CA ARG A 92 2.43 20.40 -27.82
C ARG A 92 3.14 19.17 -27.25
N PRO A 93 3.82 18.36 -28.08
CA PRO A 93 4.59 17.23 -27.61
C PRO A 93 5.65 17.65 -26.59
N ARG A 94 5.88 16.76 -25.62
CA ARG A 94 7.01 16.85 -24.70
C ARG A 94 8.19 16.05 -25.24
N PHE A 95 9.37 16.38 -24.76
CA PHE A 95 10.58 15.62 -25.02
C PHE A 95 11.20 15.21 -23.69
N THR A 96 11.41 13.92 -23.50
CA THR A 96 12.05 13.36 -22.31
C THR A 96 12.98 12.25 -22.76
N ASP A 97 14.23 12.25 -22.30
CA ASP A 97 15.24 11.26 -22.64
C ASP A 97 15.41 11.00 -24.15
N ARG A 98 15.23 12.07 -24.96
CA ARG A 98 15.29 12.09 -26.44
C ARG A 98 14.08 11.46 -27.15
N ASP A 99 13.07 11.00 -26.42
CA ASP A 99 11.82 10.52 -26.97
C ASP A 99 10.79 11.66 -27.06
N ARG A 100 10.07 11.70 -28.19
CA ARG A 100 8.90 12.55 -28.34
C ARG A 100 7.71 11.88 -27.67
N GLN A 101 6.99 12.64 -26.86
CA GLN A 101 5.77 12.20 -26.19
C GLN A 101 4.62 13.11 -26.62
N SER A 102 3.79 12.61 -27.55
CA SER A 102 2.60 13.33 -28.02
C SER A 102 1.41 13.17 -27.07
N TRP A 103 1.52 12.26 -26.10
CA TRP A 103 0.47 11.90 -25.16
C TRP A 103 0.97 12.00 -23.70
N TRP A 104 0.02 12.22 -22.79
CA TRP A 104 0.29 12.25 -21.37
C TRP A 104 -0.81 11.54 -20.61
N ASN A 105 -0.50 11.05 -19.41
CA ASN A 105 -1.50 10.42 -18.57
C ASN A 105 -2.60 11.43 -18.20
N LYS A 106 -3.85 10.95 -18.18
CA LYS A 106 -4.93 11.63 -17.48
C LYS A 106 -4.66 11.58 -15.97
N ASP A 107 -5.13 12.60 -15.26
CA ASP A 107 -4.86 12.78 -13.83
C ASP A 107 -5.80 11.90 -12.97
N GLN A 108 -6.92 11.48 -13.57
CA GLN A 108 -7.90 10.58 -12.97
C GLN A 108 -7.29 9.27 -12.47
N THR A 109 -7.76 8.83 -11.31
CA THR A 109 -7.26 7.62 -10.63
C THR A 109 -8.34 6.55 -10.53
N LEU A 110 -7.90 5.29 -10.53
CA LEU A 110 -8.77 4.14 -10.34
C LEU A 110 -8.86 3.83 -8.85
N LEU A 111 -10.01 4.13 -8.24
CA LEU A 111 -10.26 3.93 -6.82
C LEU A 111 -11.43 2.96 -6.64
N LEU A 112 -11.14 1.72 -6.27
CA LEU A 112 -12.12 0.67 -6.01
C LEU A 112 -12.11 0.33 -4.53
N LEU A 113 -13.26 0.52 -3.87
CA LEU A 113 -13.42 0.35 -2.43
C LEU A 113 -14.65 -0.50 -2.12
N GLY A 114 -14.46 -1.59 -1.38
CA GLY A 114 -15.57 -2.35 -0.85
C GLY A 114 -16.06 -1.84 0.50
N SER A 115 -17.34 -2.05 0.76
CA SER A 115 -17.95 -1.75 2.04
C SER A 115 -17.31 -2.57 3.15
N THR A 116 -17.13 -1.89 4.28
CA THR A 116 -16.70 -2.44 5.57
C THR A 116 -17.89 -2.81 6.45
N ARG A 117 -19.12 -2.50 6.03
CA ARG A 117 -20.35 -3.00 6.65
C ARG A 117 -20.62 -4.42 6.15
N GLY A 118 -21.26 -5.23 7.00
CA GLY A 118 -21.65 -6.59 6.64
C GLY A 118 -20.47 -7.47 6.22
N THR A 119 -20.70 -8.31 5.21
CA THR A 119 -19.66 -9.12 4.59
C THR A 119 -18.97 -8.33 3.49
N ARG A 120 -17.66 -8.52 3.32
CA ARG A 120 -16.90 -7.90 2.24
C ARG A 120 -17.51 -8.26 0.87
N PRO A 121 -17.62 -7.33 -0.08
CA PRO A 121 -18.07 -7.64 -1.43
C PRO A 121 -17.14 -8.63 -2.12
N VAL A 122 -17.70 -9.48 -2.99
CA VAL A 122 -16.98 -10.49 -3.76
C VAL A 122 -17.20 -10.26 -5.26
N LEU A 123 -16.13 -10.14 -6.03
CA LEU A 123 -16.14 -10.28 -7.49
C LEU A 123 -15.92 -11.76 -7.82
N LYS A 124 -16.91 -12.42 -8.43
CA LYS A 124 -16.87 -13.86 -8.68
C LYS A 124 -16.99 -14.17 -10.16
N LEU A 125 -16.10 -15.00 -10.71
CA LEU A 125 -16.26 -15.49 -12.07
C LEU A 125 -17.52 -16.36 -12.18
N THR A 126 -18.31 -16.13 -13.23
CA THR A 126 -19.43 -17.02 -13.60
C THR A 126 -18.89 -18.37 -14.06
N PRO A 127 -19.60 -19.50 -13.84
CA PRO A 127 -19.19 -20.79 -14.39
C PRO A 127 -18.95 -20.79 -15.91
N GLU A 128 -19.63 -19.90 -16.65
CA GLU A 128 -19.54 -19.77 -18.11
C GLU A 128 -18.50 -18.71 -18.58
N ALA A 129 -17.64 -18.21 -17.69
CA ALA A 129 -16.68 -17.13 -17.99
C ALA A 129 -15.65 -17.56 -19.05
N ARG A 130 -15.89 -17.19 -20.32
CA ARG A 130 -15.11 -17.68 -21.46
C ARG A 130 -13.67 -17.17 -21.44
N GLY A 131 -12.73 -18.07 -21.70
CA GLY A 131 -11.30 -17.77 -21.82
C GLY A 131 -10.54 -17.78 -20.48
N PHE A 132 -11.21 -18.12 -19.38
CA PHE A 132 -10.58 -18.27 -18.06
C PHE A 132 -10.14 -19.70 -17.75
N ASP A 133 -10.31 -20.65 -18.67
CA ASP A 133 -10.00 -22.08 -18.44
C ASP A 133 -8.74 -22.56 -19.19
N ASP A 134 -8.07 -21.71 -19.96
CA ASP A 134 -6.84 -22.06 -20.69
C ASP A 134 -5.57 -21.67 -19.89
N PRO A 135 -4.89 -22.60 -19.21
CA PRO A 135 -3.67 -22.30 -18.46
C PRO A 135 -2.46 -21.91 -19.35
N GLU A 136 -2.51 -22.16 -20.65
CA GLU A 136 -1.46 -21.70 -21.58
C GLU A 136 -1.70 -20.25 -22.03
N LYS A 137 -2.90 -19.72 -21.79
CA LYS A 137 -3.26 -18.31 -22.01
C LYS A 137 -3.98 -17.72 -20.80
N PRO A 138 -3.30 -17.57 -19.65
CA PRO A 138 -3.94 -17.09 -18.44
C PRO A 138 -4.58 -15.72 -18.62
N LYS A 139 -5.72 -15.51 -17.96
CA LYS A 139 -6.55 -14.31 -18.10
C LYS A 139 -6.86 -13.68 -16.75
N TYR A 140 -6.77 -12.35 -16.66
CA TYR A 140 -7.00 -11.60 -15.42
C TYR A 140 -8.51 -11.36 -15.21
N ALA A 141 -9.05 -11.67 -14.04
CA ALA A 141 -10.44 -11.32 -13.71
C ALA A 141 -10.57 -9.82 -13.42
N VAL A 142 -9.58 -9.23 -12.76
CA VAL A 142 -9.45 -7.78 -12.55
C VAL A 142 -8.10 -7.30 -13.09
N TYR A 143 -8.10 -6.23 -13.87
CA TYR A 143 -6.87 -5.66 -14.42
C TYR A 143 -6.77 -4.16 -14.15
N ILE A 144 -5.86 -3.75 -13.28
CA ILE A 144 -5.60 -2.34 -12.95
C ILE A 144 -4.30 -1.90 -13.60
N TRP A 145 -4.41 -1.02 -14.59
CA TRP A 145 -3.29 -0.70 -15.47
C TRP A 145 -3.35 0.72 -16.01
N ALA A 146 -2.20 1.19 -16.50
CA ALA A 146 -2.11 2.46 -17.20
C ALA A 146 -1.76 2.22 -18.67
N GLN A 147 -2.54 2.83 -19.55
CA GLN A 147 -2.28 2.87 -20.98
C GLN A 147 -0.96 3.58 -21.24
N THR A 148 -0.07 2.95 -22.02
CA THR A 148 1.18 3.59 -22.42
C THR A 148 0.92 4.92 -23.10
N ARG A 149 1.77 5.91 -22.80
CA ARG A 149 1.77 7.23 -23.43
C ARG A 149 2.90 7.40 -24.44
N ASN A 150 3.78 6.40 -24.56
CA ASN A 150 4.91 6.46 -25.48
C ASN A 150 4.41 6.35 -26.93
N ASP A 151 4.92 7.23 -27.80
CA ASP A 151 4.63 7.22 -29.24
C ASP A 151 5.04 5.86 -29.83
N ALA A 152 4.12 5.20 -30.55
CA ALA A 152 4.39 3.98 -31.27
C ALA A 152 5.43 4.23 -32.39
N PRO A 153 6.28 3.25 -32.73
CA PRO A 153 7.33 3.42 -33.73
C PRO A 153 6.79 4.00 -35.05
N GLY A 154 7.33 5.17 -35.43
CA GLY A 154 6.96 5.89 -36.66
C GLY A 154 5.61 6.62 -36.63
N LYS A 155 4.92 6.71 -35.48
CA LYS A 155 3.61 7.35 -35.33
C LYS A 155 3.59 8.39 -34.20
N THR A 156 2.52 9.19 -34.11
CA THR A 156 2.24 10.13 -33.01
C THR A 156 1.14 9.61 -32.09
N GLU A 157 0.95 8.29 -32.06
CA GLU A 157 -0.13 7.62 -31.34
C GLU A 157 0.47 6.61 -30.39
N PRO A 158 -0.12 6.36 -29.22
CA PRO A 158 0.40 5.34 -28.31
C PRO A 158 0.21 3.93 -28.87
N GLU A 159 0.93 2.98 -28.30
CA GLU A 159 0.58 1.57 -28.49
C GLU A 159 -0.69 1.24 -27.68
N TRP A 160 -1.86 1.48 -28.27
CA TRP A 160 -3.16 1.22 -27.63
C TRP A 160 -3.31 -0.23 -27.16
N GLY A 161 -3.84 -0.42 -25.95
CA GLY A 161 -3.99 -1.73 -25.29
C GLY A 161 -2.73 -2.24 -24.59
N LYS A 162 -1.64 -1.46 -24.56
CA LYS A 162 -0.36 -1.85 -23.93
C LYS A 162 -0.16 -1.13 -22.60
N GLU A 163 0.12 -1.91 -21.56
CA GLU A 163 0.42 -1.42 -20.22
C GLU A 163 1.76 -0.70 -20.14
N GLN A 164 1.78 0.39 -19.38
CA GLN A 164 2.98 1.08 -18.94
C GLN A 164 2.98 1.22 -17.40
N PRO A 165 3.56 0.26 -16.67
CA PRO A 165 3.49 0.20 -15.22
C PRO A 165 4.10 1.42 -14.49
N ASN A 166 5.16 2.02 -15.07
CA ASN A 166 5.91 3.11 -14.45
C ASN A 166 5.16 4.45 -14.38
N ILE A 167 3.93 4.52 -14.92
CA ILE A 167 3.06 5.70 -14.84
C ILE A 167 1.73 5.44 -14.10
N SER A 168 1.52 4.22 -13.60
CA SER A 168 0.29 3.81 -12.91
C SER A 168 0.30 4.28 -11.44
N PHE A 169 0.00 5.55 -11.20
CA PHE A 169 0.10 6.19 -9.89
C PHE A 169 -1.24 6.29 -9.15
N ASN A 170 -1.19 6.19 -7.82
CA ASN A 170 -2.32 6.48 -6.92
C ASN A 170 -3.58 5.62 -7.11
N HIS A 171 -3.49 4.45 -7.74
CA HIS A 171 -4.64 3.55 -7.86
C HIS A 171 -4.85 2.76 -6.57
N LEU A 172 -6.11 2.52 -6.20
CA LEU A 172 -6.47 1.82 -4.98
C LEU A 172 -7.43 0.68 -5.31
N PHE A 173 -7.11 -0.51 -4.82
CA PHE A 173 -8.05 -1.61 -4.70
C PHE A 173 -8.06 -2.08 -3.25
N LYS A 174 -9.19 -1.92 -2.56
CA LYS A 174 -9.28 -2.20 -1.13
C LYS A 174 -10.61 -2.85 -0.75
N GLY A 175 -10.54 -3.91 0.04
CA GLY A 175 -11.72 -4.47 0.69
C GLY A 175 -12.69 -5.14 -0.26
N ILE A 176 -12.21 -5.79 -1.33
CA ILE A 176 -13.05 -6.52 -2.28
C ILE A 176 -12.41 -7.90 -2.48
N ASP A 177 -13.15 -8.96 -2.14
CA ASP A 177 -12.70 -10.32 -2.38
C ASP A 177 -12.86 -10.72 -3.85
N ILE A 178 -12.05 -11.67 -4.30
CA ILE A 178 -12.10 -12.18 -5.66
C ILE A 178 -12.22 -13.70 -5.60
N ASP A 179 -13.23 -14.26 -6.26
CA ASP A 179 -13.45 -15.71 -6.36
C ASP A 179 -13.33 -16.15 -7.83
N ILE A 180 -12.21 -16.82 -8.13
CA ILE A 180 -11.90 -17.36 -9.47
C ILE A 180 -11.86 -18.90 -9.48
N ARG A 181 -12.38 -19.53 -8.43
CA ARG A 181 -12.28 -20.98 -8.25
C ARG A 181 -12.89 -21.73 -9.44
N GLY A 182 -12.26 -22.84 -9.80
CA GLY A 182 -12.72 -23.72 -10.88
C GLY A 182 -12.31 -23.29 -12.29
N HIS A 183 -11.58 -22.18 -12.45
CA HIS A 183 -11.16 -21.66 -13.75
C HIS A 183 -9.65 -21.80 -13.96
N THR A 184 -9.22 -22.84 -14.68
CA THR A 184 -7.81 -23.30 -14.76
C THR A 184 -6.82 -22.32 -15.39
N GLY A 185 -7.29 -21.35 -16.17
CA GLY A 185 -6.52 -20.25 -16.75
C GLY A 185 -6.72 -18.91 -16.02
N ALA A 186 -7.48 -18.86 -14.92
CA ALA A 186 -7.79 -17.59 -14.28
C ALA A 186 -6.65 -17.07 -13.40
N ILE A 187 -6.46 -15.76 -13.46
CA ILE A 187 -5.67 -14.98 -12.52
C ILE A 187 -6.58 -13.95 -11.86
N GLY A 188 -6.57 -13.86 -10.53
CA GLY A 188 -7.53 -13.03 -9.80
C GLY A 188 -7.38 -11.55 -10.12
N ILE A 189 -6.18 -11.01 -9.92
CA ILE A 189 -5.90 -9.60 -10.19
C ILE A 189 -4.50 -9.38 -10.77
N ARG A 190 -4.40 -8.47 -11.74
CA ARG A 190 -3.13 -7.85 -12.14
C ARG A 190 -3.08 -6.38 -11.73
N HIS A 191 -2.04 -6.00 -10.97
CA HIS A 191 -1.82 -4.59 -10.60
C HIS A 191 -0.32 -4.25 -10.44
N SER A 192 0.31 -3.75 -11.51
CA SER A 192 1.74 -3.36 -11.51
C SER A 192 1.96 -1.90 -11.04
N GLY A 193 1.23 -1.45 -10.01
CA GLY A 193 1.12 -0.03 -9.63
C GLY A 193 2.44 0.62 -9.16
N SER A 194 2.66 1.87 -9.57
CA SER A 194 3.74 2.76 -9.13
C SER A 194 3.34 3.61 -7.90
N GLN A 195 4.09 4.66 -7.59
CA GLN A 195 3.94 5.56 -6.43
C GLN A 195 2.49 5.88 -6.08
N GLY A 196 2.12 5.59 -4.82
CA GLY A 196 0.78 5.77 -4.27
C GLY A 196 -0.21 4.68 -4.57
N SER A 197 0.10 3.75 -5.48
CA SER A 197 -0.81 2.67 -5.82
C SER A 197 -0.75 1.56 -4.77
N THR A 198 -1.91 0.99 -4.42
CA THR A 198 -1.99 -0.07 -3.41
C THR A 198 -3.09 -1.09 -3.65
N LEU A 199 -2.83 -2.29 -3.12
CA LEU A 199 -3.76 -3.40 -3.01
C LEU A 199 -3.89 -3.78 -1.53
N GLN A 200 -5.11 -3.74 -0.98
CA GLN A 200 -5.33 -3.85 0.47
C GLN A 200 -6.53 -4.73 0.88
N ASP A 201 -6.42 -5.38 2.03
CA ASP A 201 -7.54 -5.96 2.79
C ASP A 201 -8.48 -6.86 1.97
N SER A 202 -7.91 -7.76 1.16
CA SER A 202 -8.69 -8.59 0.23
C SER A 202 -8.24 -10.04 0.27
N THR A 203 -9.18 -10.95 0.04
CA THR A 203 -8.96 -12.39 -0.07
C THR A 203 -9.26 -12.83 -1.50
N ILE A 204 -8.35 -13.62 -2.07
CA ILE A 204 -8.47 -14.20 -3.40
C ILE A 204 -8.61 -15.71 -3.25
N LEU A 205 -9.75 -16.25 -3.66
CA LEU A 205 -10.05 -17.68 -3.70
C LEU A 205 -9.73 -18.20 -5.09
N ALA A 206 -8.71 -19.06 -5.18
CA ALA A 206 -8.05 -19.45 -6.42
C ALA A 206 -7.89 -20.98 -6.54
N GLU A 207 -8.59 -21.79 -5.75
CA GLU A 207 -8.63 -23.24 -5.90
C GLU A 207 -8.91 -23.64 -7.37
N ASP A 208 -8.07 -24.52 -7.92
CA ASP A 208 -8.04 -24.94 -9.33
C ASP A 208 -7.73 -23.84 -10.36
N ALA A 209 -7.42 -22.61 -9.94
CA ALA A 209 -7.05 -21.52 -10.84
C ALA A 209 -5.54 -21.44 -11.13
N PHE A 210 -5.17 -20.62 -12.12
CA PHE A 210 -3.76 -20.44 -12.50
C PHE A 210 -2.98 -19.69 -11.42
N ALA A 211 -3.42 -18.50 -11.02
CA ALA A 211 -2.79 -17.78 -9.92
C ALA A 211 -3.75 -16.83 -9.18
N GLY A 212 -3.48 -16.51 -7.92
CA GLY A 212 -4.22 -15.45 -7.24
C GLY A 212 -3.92 -14.06 -7.84
N MET A 213 -2.65 -13.77 -8.08
CA MET A 213 -2.19 -12.45 -8.50
C MET A 213 -1.16 -12.51 -9.64
N SER A 214 -1.10 -11.45 -10.43
CA SER A 214 0.01 -11.15 -11.35
C SER A 214 0.52 -9.73 -11.09
N ASN A 215 1.79 -9.64 -10.68
CA ASN A 215 2.43 -8.42 -10.21
C ASN A 215 1.72 -7.78 -9.02
N CYS A 216 2.40 -6.82 -8.39
CA CYS A 216 1.84 -6.01 -7.33
C CYS A 216 2.56 -4.65 -7.19
N PRO A 217 1.95 -3.66 -6.51
CA PRO A 217 2.60 -2.39 -6.21
C PRO A 217 3.71 -2.50 -5.16
N GLY A 218 4.64 -1.53 -5.14
CA GLY A 218 5.53 -1.37 -3.98
C GLY A 218 6.47 -0.16 -3.91
N GLN A 219 6.71 0.56 -5.00
CA GLN A 219 7.45 1.82 -4.95
C GLN A 219 6.59 2.98 -4.43
N GLY A 220 6.73 3.42 -3.16
CA GLY A 220 5.95 4.54 -2.61
C GLY A 220 4.45 4.27 -2.45
N GLY A 221 4.09 2.99 -2.44
CA GLY A 221 2.78 2.35 -2.28
C GLY A 221 3.02 0.94 -1.74
N GLY A 222 2.18 -0.04 -2.04
CA GLY A 222 2.41 -1.42 -1.55
C GLY A 222 1.20 -2.32 -1.51
N THR A 223 1.47 -3.57 -1.14
CA THR A 223 0.47 -4.63 -0.99
C THR A 223 0.34 -5.00 0.48
N TYR A 224 -0.85 -4.87 1.04
CA TYR A 224 -1.07 -4.96 2.47
C TYR A 224 -2.22 -5.91 2.80
N ASN A 225 -2.00 -6.89 3.67
CA ASN A 225 -3.06 -7.74 4.20
C ASN A 225 -3.88 -8.45 3.11
N ILE A 226 -3.18 -9.03 2.13
CA ILE A 226 -3.79 -9.87 1.10
C ILE A 226 -3.66 -11.33 1.48
N GLU A 227 -4.74 -12.09 1.32
CA GLU A 227 -4.73 -13.54 1.45
C GLU A 227 -5.04 -14.19 0.11
N VAL A 228 -4.22 -15.14 -0.32
CA VAL A 228 -4.49 -15.99 -1.50
C VAL A 228 -4.64 -17.43 -1.05
N ARG A 229 -5.80 -18.03 -1.34
CA ARG A 229 -6.12 -19.43 -1.03
C ARG A 229 -6.20 -20.25 -2.32
N GLY A 230 -5.43 -21.33 -2.41
CA GLY A 230 -5.39 -22.21 -3.58
C GLY A 230 -4.63 -21.61 -4.79
N GLY A 231 -4.81 -22.25 -5.94
CA GLY A 231 -4.17 -21.90 -7.21
C GLY A 231 -2.87 -22.66 -7.46
N ARG A 232 -2.40 -22.68 -8.71
CA ARG A 232 -1.05 -23.19 -9.01
C ARG A 232 0.00 -22.29 -8.34
N TYR A 233 -0.22 -20.98 -8.44
CA TYR A 233 0.62 -19.96 -7.83
C TYR A 233 -0.18 -18.95 -7.01
N GLY A 234 0.45 -18.38 -5.99
CA GLY A 234 -0.17 -17.33 -5.19
C GLY A 234 -0.06 -16.00 -5.92
N ILE A 235 1.16 -15.70 -6.38
CA ILE A 235 1.48 -14.53 -7.19
C ILE A 235 2.56 -14.85 -8.22
N LEU A 236 2.36 -14.31 -9.43
CA LEU A 236 3.36 -14.25 -10.49
C LEU A 236 4.06 -12.89 -10.44
N LEU A 237 5.38 -12.84 -10.45
CA LEU A 237 6.16 -11.59 -10.43
C LEU A 237 7.11 -11.51 -11.62
N ASP A 238 6.99 -10.47 -12.45
CA ASP A 238 7.89 -10.23 -13.57
C ASP A 238 8.60 -8.86 -13.46
N ARG A 239 9.30 -8.45 -14.52
CA ARG A 239 10.04 -7.18 -14.59
C ARG A 239 9.16 -5.94 -14.48
N ASP A 240 7.88 -6.08 -14.81
CA ASP A 240 6.91 -4.99 -14.86
C ASP A 240 6.35 -4.70 -13.47
N SER A 241 6.50 -5.63 -12.51
CA SER A 241 6.12 -5.41 -11.12
C SER A 241 6.98 -4.31 -10.49
N ARG A 242 6.36 -3.20 -10.09
CA ARG A 242 7.05 -1.96 -9.66
C ARG A 242 7.60 -2.04 -8.24
N PHE A 243 8.74 -2.71 -8.08
CA PHE A 243 9.47 -2.91 -6.82
C PHE A 243 8.59 -3.47 -5.69
N PRO A 244 8.19 -4.76 -5.78
CA PRO A 244 7.21 -5.37 -4.89
C PRO A 244 7.54 -5.24 -3.40
N ILE A 245 6.56 -4.76 -2.63
CA ILE A 245 6.53 -4.88 -1.17
C ILE A 245 5.21 -5.51 -0.75
N LEU A 246 5.30 -6.61 -0.01
CA LEU A 246 4.15 -7.30 0.56
C LEU A 246 4.27 -7.30 2.08
N VAL A 247 3.24 -6.80 2.73
CA VAL A 247 3.18 -6.62 4.18
C VAL A 247 1.98 -7.37 4.72
N SER A 248 2.21 -8.24 5.70
CA SER A 248 1.16 -9.05 6.34
C SER A 248 0.32 -9.85 5.34
N CYS A 249 0.92 -10.35 4.26
CA CYS A 249 0.21 -11.15 3.26
C CYS A 249 0.32 -12.65 3.55
N GLN A 250 -0.67 -13.42 3.12
CA GLN A 250 -0.77 -14.86 3.36
C GLN A 250 -0.96 -15.61 2.04
N PHE A 251 -0.19 -16.68 1.85
CA PHE A 251 -0.26 -17.53 0.65
C PHE A 251 -0.44 -18.98 1.09
N ASN A 252 -1.65 -19.49 0.91
CA ASN A 252 -2.10 -20.75 1.49
C ASN A 252 -2.57 -21.71 0.39
N GLY A 253 -2.05 -22.93 0.37
CA GLY A 253 -2.57 -24.03 -0.45
C GLY A 253 -2.16 -24.03 -1.92
N GLN A 254 -1.14 -23.28 -2.33
CA GLN A 254 -0.69 -23.29 -3.72
C GLN A 254 -0.08 -24.65 -4.11
N THR A 255 -0.47 -25.20 -5.26
CA THR A 255 -0.08 -26.57 -5.67
C THR A 255 1.32 -26.67 -6.26
N GLU A 256 1.86 -25.58 -6.83
CA GLU A 256 3.23 -25.55 -7.35
C GLU A 256 4.16 -24.71 -6.46
N ALA A 257 3.87 -23.41 -6.32
CA ALA A 257 4.64 -22.52 -5.45
C ALA A 257 3.80 -21.34 -4.95
N ASN A 258 4.09 -20.79 -3.76
CA ASN A 258 3.42 -19.55 -3.32
C ASN A 258 3.74 -18.38 -4.26
N VAL A 259 4.99 -18.28 -4.72
CA VAL A 259 5.48 -17.20 -5.56
C VAL A 259 6.23 -17.78 -6.74
N ARG A 260 5.89 -17.36 -7.95
CA ARG A 260 6.65 -17.67 -9.17
C ARG A 260 7.14 -16.41 -9.82
N TYR A 261 8.42 -16.37 -10.19
CA TYR A 261 8.93 -15.27 -11.00
C TYR A 261 8.91 -15.57 -12.49
N GLY A 262 8.65 -14.54 -13.31
CA GLY A 262 8.43 -14.62 -14.75
C GLY A 262 9.70 -14.72 -15.60
N LYS A 263 9.51 -15.16 -16.86
CA LYS A 263 10.54 -15.64 -17.80
C LYS A 263 11.32 -14.55 -18.57
N SER A 264 10.97 -13.26 -18.52
CA SER A 264 11.57 -12.24 -19.43
C SER A 264 12.06 -10.95 -18.76
N GLY A 265 13.29 -10.53 -19.11
CA GLY A 265 13.77 -9.13 -19.03
C GLY A 265 14.36 -8.64 -17.70
N GLY A 266 14.75 -9.55 -16.79
CA GLY A 266 15.36 -9.23 -15.50
C GLY A 266 14.32 -8.89 -14.43
N GLN A 267 14.44 -9.44 -13.22
CA GLN A 267 13.40 -9.34 -12.19
C GLN A 267 13.65 -8.20 -11.19
N MET A 268 12.57 -7.63 -10.64
CA MET A 268 12.65 -6.62 -9.59
C MET A 268 12.89 -7.25 -8.22
N PRO A 269 13.72 -6.62 -7.35
CA PRO A 269 13.88 -7.09 -5.98
C PRO A 269 12.54 -6.98 -5.24
N SER A 270 12.25 -7.97 -4.40
CA SER A 270 10.98 -8.02 -3.65
C SER A 270 11.21 -8.18 -2.16
N LEU A 271 10.42 -7.44 -1.37
CA LEU A 271 10.43 -7.49 0.08
C LEU A 271 9.12 -8.07 0.60
N TRP A 272 9.24 -9.04 1.50
CA TRP A 272 8.14 -9.70 2.17
C TRP A 272 8.32 -9.50 3.67
N THR A 273 7.34 -8.88 4.33
CA THR A 273 7.43 -8.65 5.78
C THR A 273 6.13 -8.93 6.52
N GLY A 274 6.21 -9.63 7.65
CA GLY A 274 5.01 -10.09 8.35
C GLY A 274 4.23 -11.16 7.59
N CYS A 275 4.79 -11.76 6.53
CA CYS A 275 4.05 -12.65 5.63
C CYS A 275 4.06 -14.11 6.11
N VAL A 276 3.02 -14.85 5.70
CA VAL A 276 2.85 -16.29 5.98
C VAL A 276 2.79 -17.06 4.67
N PHE A 277 3.56 -18.15 4.58
CA PHE A 277 3.65 -19.01 3.40
C PHE A 277 3.38 -20.47 3.77
N GLU A 278 2.33 -21.05 3.18
CA GLU A 278 1.89 -22.42 3.41
C GLU A 278 1.51 -23.09 2.09
N PRO A 279 2.48 -23.44 1.22
CA PRO A 279 2.18 -24.08 -0.04
C PRO A 279 1.63 -25.51 0.21
N ALA A 280 0.71 -25.96 -0.65
CA ALA A 280 0.38 -27.39 -0.74
C ALA A 280 1.49 -28.17 -1.47
N GLY A 281 2.15 -27.51 -2.43
CA GLY A 281 3.36 -27.98 -3.10
C GLY A 281 4.60 -27.92 -2.19
N LYS A 282 5.77 -28.24 -2.75
CA LYS A 282 7.04 -28.29 -1.99
C LYS A 282 7.86 -27.00 -2.06
N THR A 283 7.43 -26.00 -2.81
CA THR A 283 8.23 -24.81 -3.09
C THR A 283 7.51 -23.56 -2.59
N VAL A 284 8.23 -22.64 -1.94
CA VAL A 284 7.68 -21.32 -1.59
C VAL A 284 7.92 -20.33 -2.73
N PHE A 285 9.17 -20.16 -3.15
CA PHE A 285 9.57 -19.28 -4.25
C PHE A 285 10.16 -20.09 -5.40
N GLU A 286 9.54 -20.03 -6.58
CA GLU A 286 10.06 -20.61 -7.82
C GLU A 286 10.75 -19.52 -8.67
N PHE A 287 12.04 -19.70 -8.90
CA PHE A 287 12.85 -18.85 -9.76
C PHE A 287 13.01 -19.50 -11.14
N THR A 288 12.72 -18.76 -12.20
CA THR A 288 12.83 -19.29 -13.56
C THR A 288 14.29 -19.36 -14.06
N PRO A 289 14.67 -20.45 -14.75
CA PRO A 289 16.02 -20.73 -15.27
C PRO A 289 16.73 -19.60 -16.03
N ASN A 290 15.99 -18.91 -16.90
CA ASN A 290 16.57 -18.09 -17.97
C ASN A 290 16.67 -16.59 -17.61
N THR A 291 16.49 -16.22 -16.35
CA THR A 291 16.41 -14.81 -15.93
C THR A 291 17.39 -14.48 -14.81
N SER A 292 18.14 -13.39 -14.97
CA SER A 292 18.86 -12.77 -13.85
C SER A 292 17.83 -12.21 -12.85
N ILE A 293 17.96 -12.61 -11.58
CA ILE A 293 17.03 -12.28 -10.50
C ILE A 293 17.73 -11.33 -9.51
N ALA A 294 17.11 -10.19 -9.22
CA ALA A 294 17.66 -9.23 -8.26
C ALA A 294 17.73 -9.81 -6.83
N GLY A 295 16.73 -10.61 -6.42
CA GLY A 295 16.70 -11.36 -5.17
C GLY A 295 15.40 -11.19 -4.37
N ILE A 296 15.33 -11.90 -3.24
CA ILE A 296 14.24 -11.79 -2.27
C ILE A 296 14.75 -11.40 -0.90
N SER A 297 13.95 -10.64 -0.16
CA SER A 297 14.15 -10.36 1.27
C SER A 297 12.91 -10.75 2.06
N LEU A 298 13.07 -11.63 3.05
CA LEU A 298 12.03 -12.00 4.00
C LEU A 298 12.41 -11.46 5.38
N VAL A 299 11.52 -10.68 6.00
CA VAL A 299 11.75 -10.11 7.34
C VAL A 299 10.51 -10.29 8.20
N ASP A 300 10.65 -10.94 9.35
CA ASP A 300 9.52 -11.21 10.24
C ASP A 300 8.43 -12.08 9.57
N CYS A 301 8.81 -13.18 8.92
CA CYS A 301 7.87 -14.05 8.19
C CYS A 301 7.68 -15.43 8.87
N MET A 302 6.67 -16.18 8.42
CA MET A 302 6.47 -17.60 8.76
C MET A 302 6.37 -18.44 7.50
N VAL A 303 7.08 -19.57 7.49
CA VAL A 303 7.08 -20.53 6.38
C VAL A 303 6.80 -21.93 6.91
N GLU A 304 5.80 -22.59 6.35
CA GLU A 304 5.47 -23.96 6.66
C GLU A 304 5.22 -24.73 5.37
N THR A 305 6.13 -25.64 5.04
CA THR A 305 5.99 -26.49 3.85
C THR A 305 5.64 -27.92 4.25
N PRO A 306 5.13 -28.74 3.32
CA PRO A 306 5.22 -30.19 3.44
C PRO A 306 6.67 -30.62 3.71
N ARG A 307 6.83 -31.77 4.39
CA ARG A 307 8.17 -32.30 4.75
C ARG A 307 9.02 -32.48 3.50
N GLY A 308 10.24 -31.93 3.54
CA GLY A 308 11.18 -31.96 2.43
C GLY A 308 11.03 -30.81 1.44
N GLY A 309 10.35 -29.73 1.83
CA GLY A 309 10.15 -28.55 0.99
C GLY A 309 11.41 -27.70 0.79
N LEU A 310 11.27 -26.67 -0.04
CA LEU A 310 12.31 -25.71 -0.41
C LEU A 310 11.77 -24.29 -0.22
N LEU A 311 12.59 -23.41 0.37
CA LEU A 311 12.23 -21.99 0.38
C LEU A 311 12.37 -21.44 -1.04
N VAL A 312 13.51 -21.65 -1.70
CA VAL A 312 13.78 -21.14 -3.04
C VAL A 312 14.17 -22.30 -3.97
N GLN A 313 13.37 -22.51 -5.00
CA GLN A 313 13.73 -23.37 -6.12
C GLN A 313 14.42 -22.53 -7.19
N SER A 314 15.71 -22.77 -7.44
CA SER A 314 16.50 -22.08 -8.47
C SER A 314 17.50 -23.02 -9.15
N GLU A 315 17.88 -22.74 -10.40
CA GLU A 315 18.95 -23.48 -11.10
C GLU A 315 20.35 -23.01 -10.69
N LYS A 316 20.49 -21.71 -10.42
CA LYS A 316 21.73 -21.08 -9.98
C LYS A 316 21.55 -20.52 -8.57
N ARG A 317 22.68 -20.31 -7.89
CA ARG A 317 22.71 -19.62 -6.60
C ARG A 317 22.13 -18.22 -6.75
N ALA A 318 21.17 -17.87 -5.92
CA ALA A 318 20.42 -16.62 -6.03
C ALA A 318 20.61 -15.72 -4.81
N ASN A 319 20.28 -14.44 -4.99
CA ASN A 319 20.27 -13.46 -3.90
C ASN A 319 19.08 -13.72 -2.98
N VAL A 320 19.35 -14.12 -1.74
CA VAL A 320 18.32 -14.43 -0.74
C VAL A 320 18.76 -13.86 0.59
N TYR A 321 17.90 -13.02 1.15
CA TYR A 321 18.02 -12.49 2.49
C TYR A 321 16.82 -12.93 3.32
N VAL A 322 17.08 -13.45 4.51
CA VAL A 322 16.03 -13.86 5.45
C VAL A 322 16.43 -13.40 6.84
N GLU A 323 15.49 -12.80 7.55
CA GLU A 323 15.75 -12.29 8.89
C GLU A 323 14.53 -12.46 9.79
N ASN A 324 14.78 -12.85 11.04
CA ASN A 324 13.76 -13.12 12.05
C ASN A 324 12.54 -13.90 11.50
N THR A 325 12.79 -14.99 10.79
CA THR A 325 11.75 -15.76 10.09
C THR A 325 11.68 -17.18 10.66
N TRP A 326 10.46 -17.62 10.97
CA TRP A 326 10.20 -18.96 11.50
C TRP A 326 9.92 -19.91 10.34
N MET A 327 10.55 -21.08 10.36
CA MET A 327 10.42 -22.08 9.30
C MET A 327 10.27 -23.48 9.86
N ARG A 328 9.44 -24.30 9.20
CA ARG A 328 9.38 -25.76 9.38
C ARG A 328 9.09 -26.48 8.08
N GLY A 329 9.44 -27.77 8.03
CA GLY A 329 9.18 -28.64 6.86
C GLY A 329 10.21 -28.55 5.74
N LEU A 330 11.08 -27.54 5.75
CA LEU A 330 12.14 -27.36 4.74
C LEU A 330 13.24 -28.43 4.83
N ARG A 331 13.75 -28.86 3.68
CA ARG A 331 15.00 -29.64 3.54
C ARG A 331 16.21 -28.71 3.47
N THR A 332 16.16 -27.75 2.55
CA THR A 332 17.19 -26.73 2.33
C THR A 332 16.54 -25.38 2.04
N ILE A 333 17.31 -24.30 2.20
CA ILE A 333 16.85 -22.95 1.84
C ILE A 333 16.80 -22.79 0.32
N GLN A 334 17.81 -23.31 -0.41
CA GLN A 334 17.87 -23.23 -1.88
C GLN A 334 18.13 -24.60 -2.49
N THR A 335 17.74 -24.81 -3.76
CA THR A 335 18.06 -26.04 -4.51
C THR A 335 19.56 -26.35 -4.52
N SER A 336 20.39 -25.33 -4.76
CA SER A 336 21.84 -25.45 -4.90
C SER A 336 22.62 -25.28 -3.58
N GLY A 337 21.93 -25.22 -2.44
CA GLY A 337 22.55 -24.93 -1.14
C GLY A 337 22.71 -26.18 -0.27
N ASP A 338 23.81 -26.25 0.47
CA ASP A 338 24.10 -27.32 1.45
C ASP A 338 23.50 -27.06 2.83
N VAL A 339 22.85 -25.91 3.03
CA VAL A 339 22.26 -25.51 4.31
C VAL A 339 21.02 -26.34 4.61
N SER A 340 21.18 -27.31 5.52
CA SER A 340 20.07 -28.08 6.08
C SER A 340 19.35 -27.28 7.17
N VAL A 341 18.02 -27.18 7.03
CA VAL A 341 17.14 -26.61 8.07
C VAL A 341 16.53 -27.77 8.86
N PRO A 342 16.47 -27.72 10.20
CA PRO A 342 15.82 -28.75 10.98
C PRO A 342 14.35 -28.96 10.55
N PRO A 343 13.83 -30.20 10.60
CA PRO A 343 12.45 -30.47 10.17
C PRO A 343 11.39 -29.85 11.09
N ASN A 344 11.75 -29.58 12.35
CA ASN A 344 10.91 -28.90 13.33
C ASN A 344 11.06 -27.38 13.21
N TRP A 345 10.17 -26.63 13.87
CA TRP A 345 10.28 -25.17 13.95
C TRP A 345 11.69 -24.71 14.32
N SER A 346 12.23 -23.86 13.47
CA SER A 346 13.49 -23.16 13.63
C SER A 346 13.26 -21.70 13.29
N ARG A 347 14.04 -20.79 13.90
CA ARG A 347 14.01 -19.38 13.55
C ARG A 347 15.33 -19.02 12.91
N ILE A 348 15.29 -18.63 11.64
CA ILE A 348 16.42 -17.96 11.00
C ILE A 348 16.50 -16.58 11.64
N ILE A 349 17.52 -16.35 12.46
CA ILE A 349 17.81 -15.03 13.00
C ILE A 349 18.31 -14.16 11.86
N ARG A 350 19.28 -14.68 11.10
CA ARG A 350 19.77 -14.07 9.86
C ARG A 350 20.28 -15.14 8.91
N TYR A 351 19.92 -15.01 7.64
CA TYR A 351 20.50 -15.75 6.54
C TYR A 351 20.71 -14.77 5.39
N SER A 352 21.91 -14.79 4.82
CA SER A 352 22.22 -13.94 3.68
C SER A 352 23.14 -14.68 2.75
N VAL A 353 22.75 -14.68 1.49
CA VAL A 353 23.54 -15.24 0.42
C VAL A 353 23.31 -14.46 -0.86
N HIS A 354 24.34 -14.43 -1.69
CA HIS A 354 24.31 -13.73 -2.96
C HIS A 354 24.77 -14.62 -4.11
N ASN A 355 24.37 -14.23 -5.32
CA ASN A 355 24.85 -14.77 -6.57
C ASN A 355 26.31 -14.35 -6.83
N GLU A 356 26.87 -14.84 -7.94
CA GLU A 356 28.21 -14.46 -8.38
C GLU A 356 28.31 -12.94 -8.59
N GLY A 357 29.35 -12.30 -8.07
CA GLY A 357 29.54 -10.85 -8.13
C GLY A 357 28.98 -10.08 -6.93
N GLY A 358 28.04 -10.65 -6.15
CA GLY A 358 27.60 -10.08 -4.89
C GLY A 358 28.70 -10.02 -3.82
N ARG A 359 28.48 -9.22 -2.77
CA ARG A 359 29.38 -9.06 -1.61
C ARG A 359 28.55 -8.89 -0.35
N HIS A 360 28.98 -9.47 0.77
CA HIS A 360 28.52 -9.02 2.09
C HIS A 360 29.47 -7.95 2.62
N MET A 361 28.93 -6.95 3.31
CA MET A 361 29.71 -5.93 4.00
C MET A 361 29.28 -5.91 5.46
N ILE A 362 30.18 -6.28 6.37
CA ILE A 362 29.93 -6.33 7.81
C ILE A 362 30.95 -5.43 8.47
N ASN A 363 30.49 -4.39 9.17
CA ASN A 363 31.35 -3.42 9.86
C ASN A 363 32.45 -2.84 8.95
N GLY A 364 32.08 -2.46 7.72
CA GLY A 364 33.01 -1.91 6.71
C GLY A 364 33.94 -2.93 6.05
N SER A 365 33.87 -4.20 6.44
CA SER A 365 34.70 -5.28 5.88
C SER A 365 33.91 -6.13 4.90
N ILE A 366 34.52 -6.46 3.75
CA ILE A 366 33.93 -7.39 2.78
C ILE A 366 34.04 -8.81 3.32
N VAL A 367 32.91 -9.49 3.44
CA VAL A 367 32.80 -10.91 3.79
C VAL A 367 32.26 -11.65 2.56
N LYS A 368 32.88 -12.78 2.20
CA LYS A 368 32.50 -13.57 1.01
C LYS A 368 31.60 -14.76 1.35
N ASP A 369 31.58 -15.15 2.63
CA ASP A 369 30.89 -16.36 3.06
C ASP A 369 29.38 -16.14 3.18
N GLU A 370 28.65 -17.23 2.97
CA GLU A 370 27.24 -17.32 3.31
C GLU A 370 27.05 -17.11 4.81
N ILE A 371 26.03 -16.33 5.18
CA ILE A 371 25.69 -16.08 6.57
C ILE A 371 24.52 -16.97 6.95
N LEU A 372 24.65 -17.72 8.05
CA LEU A 372 23.55 -18.46 8.66
C LEU A 372 23.64 -18.37 10.19
N GLU A 373 22.64 -17.74 10.79
CA GLU A 373 22.40 -17.71 12.22
C GLU A 373 20.99 -18.25 12.49
N LEU A 374 20.90 -19.33 13.27
CA LEU A 374 19.64 -20.02 13.52
C LEU A 374 19.42 -20.32 15.01
N ALA A 375 18.18 -20.15 15.47
CA ALA A 375 17.72 -20.64 16.76
C ALA A 375 16.93 -21.94 16.56
N LYS A 376 17.38 -23.01 17.21
CA LYS A 376 16.68 -24.30 17.26
C LYS A 376 15.61 -24.23 18.35
N LYS A 377 14.41 -24.78 18.09
CA LYS A 377 13.28 -24.77 19.05
C LYS A 377 12.95 -23.36 19.57
N PRO A 378 12.73 -22.38 18.68
CA PRO A 378 12.36 -21.03 19.09
C PRO A 378 10.97 -21.02 19.72
N GLU A 379 10.66 -19.97 20.47
CA GLU A 379 9.27 -19.57 20.67
C GLU A 379 8.69 -19.17 19.29
N VAL A 380 7.54 -19.74 18.95
CA VAL A 380 6.87 -19.51 17.66
C VAL A 380 5.66 -18.62 17.91
N PRO A 381 5.59 -17.41 17.34
CA PRO A 381 4.40 -16.58 17.46
C PRO A 381 3.24 -17.24 16.71
N ASP A 382 2.01 -17.00 17.15
CA ASP A 382 0.87 -17.33 16.31
C ASP A 382 0.84 -16.38 15.08
N LYS A 383 0.27 -16.89 13.98
CA LYS A 383 0.19 -16.16 12.70
C LYS A 383 -0.50 -14.80 12.85
N THR A 384 -1.55 -14.72 13.66
CA THR A 384 -2.33 -13.49 13.84
C THR A 384 -1.50 -12.42 14.52
N THR A 385 -0.73 -12.78 15.55
CA THR A 385 0.21 -11.87 16.22
C THR A 385 1.29 -11.37 15.26
N LEU A 386 1.86 -12.24 14.42
CA LEU A 386 2.82 -11.85 13.38
C LEU A 386 2.21 -10.84 12.40
N LEU A 387 1.05 -11.15 11.83
CA LEU A 387 0.36 -10.29 10.86
C LEU A 387 0.03 -8.92 11.46
N LYS A 388 -0.52 -8.89 12.69
CA LYS A 388 -0.89 -7.67 13.42
C LYS A 388 0.30 -6.82 13.85
N LYS A 389 1.50 -7.41 13.93
CA LYS A 389 2.74 -6.67 14.19
C LYS A 389 3.06 -5.69 13.06
N HIS A 390 2.79 -6.04 11.81
CA HIS A 390 3.17 -5.23 10.65
C HIS A 390 2.02 -4.45 10.01
N TYR A 391 0.78 -4.88 10.19
CA TYR A 391 -0.38 -4.20 9.61
C TYR A 391 -1.63 -4.35 10.49
N ARG A 392 -2.47 -3.32 10.50
CA ARG A 392 -3.84 -3.38 11.02
C ARG A 392 -4.74 -2.58 10.08
N PRO A 393 -5.96 -3.06 9.78
CA PRO A 393 -6.92 -2.26 9.01
C PRO A 393 -7.16 -0.92 9.69
N GLY A 394 -7.20 0.13 8.87
CA GLY A 394 -7.56 1.48 9.32
C GLY A 394 -9.06 1.64 9.56
N PRO A 395 -9.47 2.74 10.20
CA PRO A 395 -10.88 3.09 10.33
C PRO A 395 -11.51 3.35 8.96
N SER A 396 -12.80 3.05 8.85
CA SER A 396 -13.62 3.33 7.67
C SER A 396 -14.46 4.58 7.88
N PHE A 397 -14.88 5.22 6.79
CA PHE A 397 -15.92 6.26 6.86
C PHE A 397 -17.28 5.68 7.32
N GLU A 398 -17.47 4.37 7.18
CA GLU A 398 -18.68 3.66 7.60
C GLU A 398 -18.68 3.25 9.08
N ASP A 399 -17.57 3.43 9.79
CA ASP A 399 -17.43 3.06 11.19
C ASP A 399 -18.44 3.82 12.08
N PRO A 400 -18.91 3.23 13.20
CA PRO A 400 -19.68 3.96 14.19
C PRO A 400 -18.92 5.17 14.76
N GLY A 401 -19.64 6.28 14.97
CA GLY A 401 -19.11 7.49 15.60
C GLY A 401 -18.19 8.33 14.70
N VAL A 402 -18.16 8.05 13.40
CA VAL A 402 -17.50 8.91 12.41
C VAL A 402 -18.36 10.14 12.16
N VAL A 403 -17.76 11.32 12.19
CA VAL A 403 -18.42 12.58 11.82
C VAL A 403 -17.87 13.08 10.48
N HIS A 404 -18.72 13.70 9.66
CA HIS A 404 -18.32 14.27 8.38
C HIS A 404 -17.90 15.73 8.56
N VAL A 405 -16.75 16.14 8.02
CA VAL A 405 -16.24 17.51 8.24
C VAL A 405 -17.15 18.62 7.69
N ARG A 406 -17.91 18.35 6.61
CA ARG A 406 -18.89 19.29 6.05
C ARG A 406 -20.07 19.56 7.00
N ASP A 407 -20.38 18.67 7.94
CA ASP A 407 -21.42 18.89 8.95
C ASP A 407 -21.04 20.05 9.89
N PHE A 408 -19.76 20.41 9.93
CA PHE A 408 -19.21 21.53 10.70
C PHE A 408 -18.97 22.79 9.87
N GLY A 409 -19.42 22.80 8.61
CA GLY A 409 -19.37 23.95 7.70
C GLY A 409 -18.14 24.01 6.80
N ALA A 410 -17.39 22.91 6.62
CA ALA A 410 -16.30 22.89 5.65
C ALA A 410 -16.84 22.91 4.21
N GLY A 411 -16.25 23.74 3.35
CA GLY A 411 -16.60 23.86 1.93
C GLY A 411 -15.89 22.86 1.04
N GLY A 412 -14.57 22.66 1.23
CA GLY A 412 -13.77 21.75 0.39
C GLY A 412 -13.61 22.20 -1.07
N ASP A 413 -13.82 23.49 -1.35
CA ASP A 413 -13.76 24.13 -2.68
C ASP A 413 -12.37 24.69 -3.06
N GLY A 414 -11.43 24.60 -2.13
CA GLY A 414 -10.06 25.09 -2.22
C GLY A 414 -9.90 26.60 -2.06
N LYS A 415 -10.97 27.29 -1.63
CA LYS A 415 -11.03 28.75 -1.48
C LYS A 415 -11.49 29.16 -0.08
N THR A 416 -12.53 28.50 0.44
CA THR A 416 -13.07 28.71 1.78
C THR A 416 -12.04 28.27 2.81
N ASP A 417 -11.78 29.11 3.82
CA ASP A 417 -10.93 28.72 4.95
C ASP A 417 -11.71 27.75 5.86
N ASP A 418 -11.38 26.47 5.74
CA ASP A 418 -12.06 25.38 6.43
C ASP A 418 -11.50 25.11 7.84
N THR A 419 -10.53 25.90 8.30
CA THR A 419 -9.78 25.64 9.55
C THR A 419 -10.70 25.53 10.76
N ALA A 420 -11.67 26.44 10.89
CA ALA A 420 -12.61 26.42 12.02
C ALA A 420 -13.54 25.20 11.99
N ALA A 421 -13.98 24.76 10.81
CA ALA A 421 -14.82 23.57 10.65
C ALA A 421 -14.06 22.30 11.04
N PHE A 422 -12.80 22.16 10.59
CA PHE A 422 -11.94 21.05 10.98
C PHE A 422 -11.70 21.01 12.50
N GLN A 423 -11.41 22.16 13.12
CA GLN A 423 -11.19 22.20 14.56
C GLN A 423 -12.45 21.81 15.34
N LYS A 424 -13.65 22.22 14.88
CA LYS A 424 -14.93 21.79 15.48
C LYS A 424 -15.14 20.27 15.33
N ALA A 425 -14.88 19.70 14.16
CA ALA A 425 -15.00 18.27 13.93
C ALA A 425 -14.07 17.47 14.87
N ILE A 426 -12.79 17.84 14.95
CA ILE A 426 -11.80 17.23 15.88
C ILE A 426 -12.23 17.39 17.33
N ASN A 427 -12.86 18.52 17.68
CA ASN A 427 -13.37 18.73 19.02
C ASN A 427 -14.56 17.82 19.36
N SER A 428 -15.38 17.47 18.36
CA SER A 428 -16.60 16.67 18.53
C SER A 428 -16.38 15.15 18.55
N ALA A 429 -15.40 14.63 17.82
CA ALA A 429 -15.24 13.18 17.63
C ALA A 429 -13.78 12.76 17.46
N GLU A 430 -13.51 11.47 17.66
CA GLU A 430 -12.19 10.88 17.38
C GLU A 430 -12.02 10.55 15.89
N LYS A 431 -13.07 10.11 15.19
CA LYS A 431 -13.00 9.74 13.78
C LYS A 431 -13.67 10.81 12.91
N ILE A 432 -12.89 11.42 12.03
CA ILE A 432 -13.34 12.51 11.16
C ILE A 432 -13.16 12.06 9.72
N TYR A 433 -14.27 11.95 9.01
CA TYR A 433 -14.26 11.67 7.59
C TYR A 433 -14.21 12.95 6.76
N ILE A 434 -13.34 12.93 5.76
CA ILE A 434 -13.01 14.01 4.85
C ILE A 434 -13.28 13.50 3.44
N SER A 435 -14.49 13.74 2.95
CA SER A 435 -14.87 13.44 1.56
C SER A 435 -13.93 14.11 0.54
N PRO A 436 -13.87 13.61 -0.70
CA PRO A 436 -13.12 14.22 -1.78
C PRO A 436 -13.36 15.73 -1.90
N GLY A 437 -12.27 16.47 -2.12
CA GLY A 437 -12.27 17.93 -2.10
C GLY A 437 -10.90 18.51 -1.77
N ARG A 438 -10.82 19.83 -1.90
CA ARG A 438 -9.63 20.61 -1.56
C ARG A 438 -9.99 21.53 -0.40
N TYR A 439 -9.49 21.27 0.79
CA TYR A 439 -9.83 22.03 1.99
C TYR A 439 -8.68 22.99 2.31
N ALA A 440 -8.92 24.29 2.15
CA ALA A 440 -7.90 25.30 2.46
C ALA A 440 -7.84 25.48 3.97
N LEU A 441 -6.67 25.18 4.57
CA LEU A 441 -6.44 25.34 6.00
C LEU A 441 -5.22 26.21 6.23
N THR A 442 -5.25 27.03 7.28
CA THR A 442 -4.17 27.94 7.65
C THR A 442 -3.76 27.77 9.11
N GLY A 443 -2.53 28.16 9.45
CA GLY A 443 -2.02 28.08 10.82
C GLY A 443 -1.74 26.66 11.28
N ILE A 444 -2.05 26.35 12.54
CA ILE A 444 -1.76 25.05 13.17
C ILE A 444 -3.07 24.34 13.48
N LEU A 445 -3.30 23.18 12.84
CA LEU A 445 -4.38 22.27 13.19
C LEU A 445 -3.84 21.21 14.16
N LYS A 446 -4.32 21.23 15.40
CA LYS A 446 -3.86 20.31 16.47
C LYS A 446 -4.78 19.10 16.56
N LEU A 447 -4.20 17.91 16.46
CA LEU A 447 -4.91 16.66 16.67
C LEU A 447 -4.98 16.30 18.15
N LYS A 448 -6.02 15.53 18.54
CA LYS A 448 -6.10 14.88 19.86
C LYS A 448 -5.40 13.52 19.81
N LYS A 449 -5.18 12.92 20.98
CA LYS A 449 -4.44 11.66 21.16
C LYS A 449 -4.87 10.55 20.20
N ASN A 450 -6.18 10.43 19.94
CA ASN A 450 -6.75 9.35 19.14
C ASN A 450 -7.41 9.84 17.85
N THR A 451 -7.20 11.10 17.45
CA THR A 451 -7.84 11.65 16.24
C THR A 451 -7.45 10.83 15.01
N GLN A 452 -8.44 10.34 14.28
CA GLN A 452 -8.33 9.67 12.99
C GLN A 452 -8.88 10.59 11.90
N LEU A 453 -8.02 11.08 11.02
CA LEU A 453 -8.44 11.78 9.80
C LEU A 453 -8.53 10.77 8.66
N ILE A 454 -9.72 10.64 8.08
CA ILE A 454 -10.06 9.59 7.12
C ILE A 454 -10.41 10.24 5.78
N GLY A 455 -9.52 10.14 4.80
CA GLY A 455 -9.81 10.40 3.39
C GLY A 455 -10.14 9.13 2.62
N LEU A 456 -10.38 9.25 1.31
CA LEU A 456 -10.57 8.10 0.42
C LEU A 456 -9.35 7.80 -0.45
N SER A 457 -8.60 8.83 -0.85
CA SER A 457 -7.31 8.72 -1.52
C SER A 457 -6.61 10.08 -1.50
N ARG A 458 -5.28 10.07 -1.42
CA ARG A 458 -4.45 11.28 -1.54
C ARG A 458 -4.59 12.00 -2.89
N ALA A 459 -5.12 11.31 -3.90
CA ALA A 459 -5.39 11.89 -5.21
C ALA A 459 -6.61 12.84 -5.20
N VAL A 460 -7.62 12.56 -4.37
CA VAL A 460 -8.92 13.25 -4.40
C VAL A 460 -9.25 13.99 -3.10
N THR A 461 -8.61 13.65 -1.99
CA THR A 461 -8.78 14.32 -0.68
C THR A 461 -7.51 15.08 -0.30
N ARG A 462 -7.55 16.42 -0.32
CA ARG A 462 -6.40 17.27 0.03
C ARG A 462 -6.77 18.34 1.06
N ILE A 463 -5.96 18.48 2.11
CA ILE A 463 -6.09 19.50 3.16
C ILE A 463 -4.83 20.37 3.24
N GLY A 464 -4.94 21.61 3.74
CA GLY A 464 -3.79 22.46 4.07
C GLY A 464 -3.64 23.69 3.18
N ASP A 465 -2.40 24.15 2.98
CA ASP A 465 -2.04 25.23 2.06
C ASP A 465 -2.16 24.76 0.60
N LEU A 466 -3.19 25.30 -0.06
CA LEU A 466 -3.54 24.99 -1.44
C LEU A 466 -3.01 26.01 -2.45
N ALA A 467 -2.32 27.07 -1.99
CA ALA A 467 -1.69 28.09 -2.85
C ALA A 467 -0.47 27.52 -3.61
N SER A 468 0.04 26.38 -3.17
CA SER A 468 0.96 25.55 -3.95
C SER A 468 0.24 24.90 -5.15
N ARG A 469 -0.02 25.69 -6.20
CA ARG A 469 -0.36 25.19 -7.54
C ARG A 469 0.88 24.59 -8.18
N GLY A 470 1.17 23.36 -7.80
CA GLY A 470 2.23 22.53 -8.37
C GLY A 470 2.30 21.26 -7.56
N GLY A 471 2.62 20.14 -8.18
CA GLY A 471 3.08 18.98 -7.43
C GLY A 471 4.25 19.37 -6.51
N PRO A 472 4.75 18.45 -5.67
CA PRO A 472 5.82 18.72 -4.70
C PRO A 472 7.12 19.35 -5.25
N SER A 473 7.24 19.52 -6.58
CA SER A 473 8.32 20.22 -7.28
C SER A 473 8.33 21.76 -7.14
N ALA A 474 7.38 22.40 -6.46
CA ALA A 474 7.50 23.83 -6.17
C ALA A 474 8.46 24.08 -4.98
N GLY A 475 9.74 24.23 -5.30
CA GLY A 475 10.75 24.79 -4.41
C GLY A 475 10.48 26.26 -4.12
N SER A 476 9.61 26.56 -3.15
CA SER A 476 9.63 27.86 -2.47
C SER A 476 10.08 27.66 -1.04
N GLY A 477 11.23 28.23 -0.67
CA GLY A 477 11.76 28.28 0.69
C GLY A 477 10.92 29.13 1.65
N GLY A 478 9.61 29.26 1.41
CA GLY A 478 8.67 29.87 2.35
C GLY A 478 8.33 28.90 3.47
N GLN A 479 8.20 29.44 4.68
CA GLN A 479 7.66 28.75 5.84
C GLN A 479 6.27 28.18 5.48
N ALA A 480 6.00 26.91 5.81
CA ALA A 480 4.68 26.34 5.55
C ALA A 480 3.63 27.18 6.27
N THR A 481 2.62 27.67 5.54
CA THR A 481 1.53 28.47 6.13
C THR A 481 0.55 27.60 6.92
N PHE A 482 0.67 26.28 6.79
CA PHE A 482 -0.13 25.27 7.47
C PHE A 482 0.75 24.17 8.09
N VAL A 483 0.45 23.83 9.35
CA VAL A 483 1.05 22.71 10.09
C VAL A 483 -0.07 21.84 10.67
N LEU A 484 -0.03 20.55 10.36
CA LEU A 484 -0.82 19.52 11.04
C LEU A 484 0.03 18.93 12.16
N SER A 485 -0.33 19.17 13.41
CA SER A 485 0.49 18.77 14.57
C SER A 485 -0.19 17.66 15.37
N THR A 486 0.53 16.56 15.58
CA THR A 486 0.08 15.47 16.45
C THR A 486 0.54 15.70 17.90
N PRO A 487 -0.18 15.17 18.90
CA PRO A 487 0.20 15.39 20.29
C PRO A 487 1.50 14.66 20.65
N ASP A 488 2.35 15.32 21.44
CA ASP A 488 3.62 14.78 21.90
C ASP A 488 3.42 13.90 23.14
N ALA A 489 3.02 12.65 22.96
CA ALA A 489 2.73 11.74 24.05
C ALA A 489 2.99 10.27 23.69
N VAL A 490 3.43 9.50 24.68
CA VAL A 490 3.76 8.07 24.55
C VAL A 490 2.54 7.15 24.35
N ASP A 491 1.34 7.62 24.71
CA ASP A 491 0.07 6.92 24.56
C ASP A 491 -0.80 7.48 23.41
N ALA A 492 -0.28 8.44 22.64
CA ALA A 492 -1.01 9.01 21.52
C ALA A 492 -0.91 8.11 20.27
N ALA A 493 -2.08 7.78 19.71
CA ALA A 493 -2.23 6.98 18.51
C ALA A 493 -3.12 7.67 17.44
N PRO A 494 -2.76 8.89 16.99
CA PRO A 494 -3.49 9.56 15.92
C PRO A 494 -3.30 8.82 14.59
N GLY A 495 -4.27 8.96 13.70
CA GLY A 495 -4.27 8.32 12.39
C GLY A 495 -4.46 9.30 11.25
N LEU A 496 -3.64 9.18 10.21
CA LEU A 496 -3.81 9.87 8.93
C LEU A 496 -4.00 8.84 7.83
N TRP A 497 -5.18 8.79 7.23
CA TRP A 497 -5.57 7.73 6.31
C TRP A 497 -5.95 8.31 4.95
N PHE A 498 -5.22 7.92 3.90
CA PHE A 498 -5.59 8.15 2.50
C PHE A 498 -5.89 9.61 2.13
N LEU A 499 -5.05 10.55 2.54
CA LEU A 499 -5.21 11.98 2.24
C LEU A 499 -3.89 12.67 1.88
N ALA A 500 -3.97 13.84 1.26
CA ALA A 500 -2.81 14.69 1.01
C ALA A 500 -2.81 15.90 1.93
N VAL A 501 -1.67 16.18 2.56
CA VAL A 501 -1.41 17.38 3.37
C VAL A 501 -0.53 18.34 2.58
N GLY A 502 -1.10 19.46 2.16
CA GLY A 502 -0.36 20.62 1.65
C GLY A 502 0.19 21.43 2.82
N GLY A 503 1.40 21.13 3.27
CA GLY A 503 1.98 21.78 4.44
C GLY A 503 2.94 20.84 5.16
N GLU A 504 3.25 21.16 6.41
CA GLU A 504 4.05 20.31 7.28
C GLU A 504 3.15 19.40 8.12
N VAL A 505 3.57 18.14 8.29
CA VAL A 505 3.03 17.21 9.28
C VAL A 505 4.07 17.11 10.39
N ASP A 506 3.82 17.82 11.49
CA ASP A 506 4.62 17.77 12.71
C ASP A 506 4.17 16.56 13.52
N TRP A 507 4.89 15.44 13.33
CA TRP A 507 4.56 14.14 13.87
C TRP A 507 5.35 13.88 15.15
N ARG A 508 4.64 13.90 16.28
CA ARG A 508 5.21 13.82 17.63
C ARG A 508 4.70 12.62 18.45
N SER A 509 3.80 11.80 17.89
CA SER A 509 3.06 10.77 18.64
C SER A 509 3.59 9.35 18.44
N SER A 510 3.88 8.66 19.55
CA SER A 510 4.62 7.37 19.58
C SER A 510 3.93 6.18 18.92
N GLN A 511 2.60 6.15 18.87
CA GLN A 511 1.82 4.99 18.46
C GLN A 511 0.91 5.28 17.26
N GLY A 512 1.08 6.43 16.61
CA GLY A 512 0.23 6.82 15.49
C GLY A 512 0.44 5.96 14.24
N THR A 513 -0.51 6.06 13.32
CA THR A 513 -0.41 5.43 11.99
C THR A 513 -0.64 6.45 10.88
N SER A 514 0.22 6.43 9.86
CA SER A 514 0.02 7.20 8.63
C SER A 514 -0.07 6.21 7.47
N MET A 515 -1.23 6.10 6.84
CA MET A 515 -1.47 5.20 5.70
C MET A 515 -1.63 6.01 4.42
N LEU A 516 -0.65 5.90 3.52
CA LEU A 516 -0.61 6.60 2.23
C LEU A 516 -0.88 8.11 2.29
N THR A 517 -0.57 8.71 3.43
CA THR A 517 -0.68 10.16 3.55
C THR A 517 0.54 10.80 2.93
N SER A 518 0.34 11.61 1.90
CA SER A 518 1.42 12.43 1.34
C SER A 518 1.47 13.76 2.06
N GLY A 519 2.66 14.19 2.49
CA GLY A 519 2.86 15.47 3.17
C GLY A 519 4.34 15.65 3.51
N ARG A 520 4.72 16.82 4.01
CA ARG A 520 6.08 17.04 4.51
C ARG A 520 6.15 16.57 5.95
N PHE A 521 6.54 15.33 6.18
CA PHE A 521 6.67 14.78 7.53
C PHE A 521 7.94 15.30 8.21
N ALA A 522 7.76 15.89 9.39
CA ALA A 522 8.82 16.19 10.34
C ALA A 522 8.55 15.38 11.61
N LEU A 523 9.42 14.41 11.92
CA LEU A 523 9.27 13.57 13.11
C LEU A 523 10.17 14.10 14.22
N SER A 524 9.60 14.36 15.41
CA SER A 524 10.32 14.88 16.58
C SER A 524 9.62 14.48 17.90
N GLY A 525 10.15 14.88 19.05
CA GLY A 525 9.55 14.58 20.36
C GLY A 525 9.50 13.07 20.63
N HIS A 526 8.34 12.56 21.06
CA HIS A 526 8.17 11.11 21.17
C HIS A 526 8.23 10.40 19.81
N GLY A 527 8.02 11.07 18.67
CA GLY A 527 8.12 10.49 17.32
C GLY A 527 7.27 9.22 17.20
N GLY A 528 7.65 8.21 16.40
CA GLY A 528 7.11 6.85 16.54
C GLY A 528 6.02 6.41 15.56
N GLY A 529 5.65 5.13 15.68
CA GLY A 529 4.48 4.56 15.02
C GLY A 529 4.79 3.86 13.70
N LYS A 530 3.76 3.71 12.86
CA LYS A 530 3.87 3.04 11.55
C LYS A 530 3.44 3.97 10.43
N LEU A 531 4.33 4.18 9.47
CA LEU A 531 4.11 5.08 8.35
C LEU A 531 4.25 4.31 7.03
N TYR A 532 3.21 4.34 6.21
CA TYR A 532 3.10 3.55 4.98
C TYR A 532 3.03 4.48 3.77
N GLY A 533 3.88 4.22 2.76
CA GLY A 533 3.89 4.96 1.51
C GLY A 533 4.23 6.45 1.67
N VAL A 534 5.06 6.79 2.67
CA VAL A 534 5.57 8.15 2.86
C VAL A 534 6.40 8.54 1.64
N MET A 535 6.10 9.69 1.06
CA MET A 535 6.84 10.25 -0.06
C MET A 535 7.42 11.61 0.28
N ALA A 536 8.74 11.73 0.25
CA ALA A 536 9.44 13.00 0.25
C ALA A 536 9.90 13.32 -1.18
N MET A 537 9.42 14.42 -1.74
CA MET A 537 9.78 14.82 -3.10
C MET A 537 10.35 16.24 -3.13
N GLY A 538 11.45 16.43 -3.85
CA GLY A 538 12.05 17.75 -4.11
C GLY A 538 12.86 18.35 -2.96
N ARG A 539 12.91 17.70 -1.78
CA ARG A 539 13.65 18.15 -0.58
C ARG A 539 14.11 16.98 0.27
N PRO A 540 15.17 17.14 1.09
CA PRO A 540 15.64 16.06 1.94
C PRO A 540 14.60 15.56 2.93
N LEU A 541 14.53 14.24 3.11
CA LEU A 541 13.83 13.63 4.24
C LEU A 541 14.71 13.76 5.49
N THR A 542 14.18 14.32 6.58
CA THR A 542 14.94 14.52 7.81
C THR A 542 14.24 13.87 9.00
N LEU A 543 14.92 12.93 9.66
CA LEU A 543 14.47 12.22 10.85
C LEU A 543 15.45 12.55 12.00
N LYS A 544 14.97 13.22 13.04
CA LYS A 544 15.83 13.69 14.14
C LYS A 544 15.26 13.32 15.50
N HIS A 545 16.15 12.92 16.41
CA HIS A 545 15.82 12.69 17.82
C HIS A 545 14.70 11.65 18.06
N ILE A 546 14.48 10.75 17.12
CA ILE A 546 13.47 9.69 17.26
C ILE A 546 14.03 8.64 18.21
N LYS A 547 13.35 8.40 19.34
CA LYS A 547 13.75 7.40 20.35
C LYS A 547 12.73 6.30 20.59
N THR A 548 11.56 6.39 19.97
CA THR A 548 10.52 5.37 20.06
C THR A 548 10.48 4.52 18.78
N PRO A 549 9.99 3.26 18.85
CA PRO A 549 9.87 2.41 17.68
C PRO A 549 9.12 3.09 16.54
N THR A 550 9.80 3.27 15.41
CA THR A 550 9.25 3.89 14.20
C THR A 550 9.48 2.97 13.03
N ALA A 551 8.42 2.59 12.32
CA ALA A 551 8.50 1.74 11.14
C ALA A 551 7.99 2.49 9.91
N PHE A 552 8.82 2.54 8.87
CA PHE A 552 8.44 2.99 7.54
C PHE A 552 8.24 1.78 6.64
N TYR A 553 7.15 1.76 5.89
CA TYR A 553 6.86 0.77 4.86
C TYR A 553 6.76 1.49 3.53
N ALA A 554 7.58 1.09 2.56
CA ALA A 554 7.66 1.71 1.23
C ALA A 554 8.01 3.21 1.28
N LEU A 555 9.13 3.54 1.94
CA LEU A 555 9.62 4.91 2.00
C LEU A 555 10.19 5.33 0.65
N ASN A 556 9.73 6.48 0.15
CA ASN A 556 10.13 6.99 -1.16
C ASN A 556 10.69 8.41 -1.06
N VAL A 557 11.91 8.62 -1.54
CA VAL A 557 12.58 9.92 -1.60
C VAL A 557 12.98 10.21 -3.04
N GLU A 558 12.46 11.27 -3.66
CA GLU A 558 12.71 11.53 -5.07
C GLU A 558 13.00 12.98 -5.40
N ARG A 559 13.80 13.19 -6.45
CA ARG A 559 14.09 14.49 -7.04
C ARG A 559 14.69 15.49 -6.04
N VAL A 560 15.38 14.98 -5.02
CA VAL A 560 16.12 15.81 -4.07
C VAL A 560 17.41 16.24 -4.74
N VAL A 561 17.64 17.55 -4.79
CA VAL A 561 18.81 18.17 -5.46
C VAL A 561 19.90 18.60 -4.48
N SER A 562 19.66 18.41 -3.19
CA SER A 562 20.61 18.71 -2.11
C SER A 562 21.17 17.41 -1.51
N ASN A 563 22.41 17.47 -1.02
CA ASN A 563 23.10 16.35 -0.37
C ASN A 563 23.17 16.59 1.15
N PRO A 564 22.90 15.58 2.00
CA PRO A 564 22.36 14.25 1.65
C PRO A 564 20.89 14.33 1.22
N GLN A 565 20.43 13.34 0.46
CA GLN A 565 19.01 13.27 0.08
C GLN A 565 18.10 12.90 1.26
N SER A 566 18.66 12.22 2.26
CA SER A 566 17.99 11.94 3.53
C SER A 566 18.97 12.04 4.69
N LEU A 567 18.51 12.47 5.86
CA LEU A 567 19.30 12.54 7.09
C LEU A 567 18.54 11.85 8.22
N ILE A 568 19.18 10.86 8.84
CA ILE A 568 18.78 10.27 10.11
C ILE A 568 19.82 10.68 11.14
N GLU A 569 19.43 11.47 12.13
CA GLU A 569 20.37 12.04 13.09
C GLU A 569 19.87 11.84 14.52
N ASN A 570 20.78 11.52 15.43
CA ASN A 570 20.50 11.37 16.86
C ASN A 570 19.30 10.45 17.16
N SER A 571 19.09 9.41 16.37
CA SER A 571 17.88 8.58 16.40
C SER A 571 18.17 7.12 16.74
N SER A 572 17.14 6.39 17.18
CA SER A 572 17.19 4.96 17.40
C SER A 572 15.85 4.27 17.18
N HIS A 573 15.86 2.94 17.03
CA HIS A 573 14.68 2.10 16.85
C HIS A 573 13.87 2.41 15.58
N ILE A 574 14.56 2.74 14.48
CA ILE A 574 13.94 2.96 13.18
C ILE A 574 14.06 1.68 12.34
N ARG A 575 12.95 1.28 11.72
CA ARG A 575 12.88 0.20 10.72
C ARG A 575 12.38 0.78 9.41
N ILE A 576 13.09 0.53 8.32
CA ILE A 576 12.69 0.96 6.98
C ILE A 576 12.53 -0.28 6.10
N TYR A 577 11.29 -0.74 6.00
CA TYR A 577 10.91 -1.81 5.09
C TYR A 577 10.75 -1.23 3.69
N PHE A 578 11.80 -1.37 2.88
CA PHE A 578 11.93 -0.82 1.53
C PHE A 578 12.16 0.70 1.50
N PHE A 579 13.29 1.10 0.91
CA PHE A 579 13.68 2.49 0.75
C PHE A 579 14.10 2.76 -0.68
N LYS A 580 13.27 3.50 -1.42
CA LYS A 580 13.57 3.93 -2.79
C LYS A 580 14.04 5.37 -2.79
N VAL A 581 15.19 5.60 -3.41
CA VAL A 581 15.75 6.93 -3.63
C VAL A 581 15.96 7.15 -5.12
N GLU A 582 15.50 8.28 -5.63
CA GLU A 582 15.82 8.77 -6.97
C GLU A 582 16.45 10.14 -6.85
N ALA A 583 17.74 10.23 -7.16
CA ALA A 583 18.43 11.50 -7.19
C ALA A 583 17.76 12.46 -8.17
N GLY A 584 17.62 13.73 -7.80
CA GLY A 584 17.55 14.77 -8.83
C GLY A 584 18.80 14.65 -9.71
N SER A 585 18.74 15.08 -10.97
CA SER A 585 19.89 15.05 -11.89
C SER A 585 21.09 15.84 -11.32
N ILE A 586 21.92 15.19 -10.50
CA ILE A 586 23.22 15.66 -9.99
C ILE A 586 24.32 15.03 -10.87
N SER A 587 24.07 14.87 -12.18
CA SER A 587 25.11 14.53 -13.15
C SER A 587 25.89 15.81 -13.49
N ARG A 588 26.80 16.22 -12.59
CA ARG A 588 27.79 17.26 -12.87
C ARG A 588 29.18 16.63 -12.84
N GLU A 589 30.04 16.98 -13.78
CA GLU A 589 31.40 16.41 -13.96
C GLU A 589 32.28 16.45 -12.68
N ASN A 590 31.96 17.30 -11.70
CA ASN A 590 32.74 17.48 -10.46
C ASN A 590 31.97 17.12 -9.17
N ALA A 591 30.88 16.37 -9.24
CA ALA A 591 30.23 15.85 -8.04
C ALA A 591 30.92 14.54 -7.63
N GLY A 592 31.71 14.54 -6.55
CA GLY A 592 32.26 13.32 -5.91
C GLY A 592 31.15 12.44 -5.29
N ASP A 593 31.28 12.04 -4.02
CA ASP A 593 30.23 11.34 -3.22
C ASP A 593 28.90 12.12 -3.05
N GLY A 594 28.64 13.12 -3.90
CA GLY A 594 27.52 14.06 -3.87
C GLY A 594 26.13 13.46 -4.15
N ASN A 595 26.01 12.12 -4.15
CA ASN A 595 24.75 11.42 -4.21
C ASN A 595 24.56 10.51 -2.99
N THR A 596 24.75 11.03 -1.77
CA THR A 596 24.49 10.29 -0.53
C THR A 596 22.98 10.10 -0.39
N PRO A 597 22.42 8.88 -0.58
CA PRO A 597 20.97 8.67 -0.56
C PRO A 597 20.39 8.90 0.84
N CYS A 598 21.15 8.49 1.85
CA CYS A 598 20.85 8.73 3.26
C CYS A 598 22.14 8.79 4.07
N MET A 599 22.25 9.83 4.91
CA MET A 599 23.29 9.95 5.93
C MET A 599 22.69 9.54 7.27
N ILE A 600 23.40 8.68 8.00
CA ILE A 600 23.03 8.27 9.36
C ILE A 600 24.11 8.79 10.30
N ASN A 601 23.75 9.72 11.19
CA ASN A 601 24.67 10.37 12.12
C ASN A 601 24.24 10.16 13.58
N ASP A 602 25.19 9.88 14.47
CA ASP A 602 24.96 9.73 15.92
C ASP A 602 23.74 8.86 16.30
N SER A 603 23.50 7.81 15.51
CA SER A 603 22.30 6.98 15.59
C SER A 603 22.67 5.51 15.79
N ASN A 604 21.78 4.76 16.42
CA ASN A 604 21.95 3.33 16.67
C ASN A 604 20.64 2.59 16.39
N ASP A 605 20.68 1.27 16.15
CA ASP A 605 19.48 0.48 15.88
C ASP A 605 18.61 1.04 14.74
N ILE A 606 19.25 1.39 13.63
CA ILE A 606 18.62 1.80 12.37
C ILE A 606 18.78 0.64 11.38
N ARG A 607 17.69 0.19 10.77
CA ARG A 607 17.70 -1.00 9.93
C ARG A 607 16.78 -0.90 8.73
#